data_AF-A0A0C2C6H0-F1
#
_entry.id   AF-A0A0C2C6H0-F1
#
_cell.length_a   1.000
_cell.length_b   1.000
_cell.length_c   1.000
_cell.angle_alpha   90.00
_cell.angle_beta   90.00
_cell.angle_gamma   90.00
#
_symmetry.space_group_name_H-M   'P 1'
#
loop_
_entity.id
_entity.type
_entity.pdbx_description
1 polymer ?
#
loop_
_entity_poly.entity_id
_entity_poly.type
_entity_poly.pdbx_seq_one_letter_code
_entity_poly.pdbx_strand_id
1 'polypeptide(L)'
;MAGRAGSEMVSELHGCGRRVKCIKCGDITSRESLQPIMEELNAEWMKVNIAGEIAPDGDVELADGAHEVPRRNSGRAGQAGVWKKEDAFTGPPPIRLSFVLPTCQKCGGILKTDVVFFGDNIPRDVYDWCADKLEECTGLLVLGSSLTVMSGYRFAWSANGKGNPVFFVNLGPPRADSFADMKISAPVTEVVTKM
;
A
#
# COMPACT_ATOMS: atom_id res chain seq x y z
N MET A 1 -2.79 3.70 -12.74
CA MET A 1 -3.19 4.50 -11.55
C MET A 1 -3.89 5.76 -12.05
N ALA A 2 -5.03 6.12 -11.45
CA ALA A 2 -5.89 7.22 -11.91
C ALA A 2 -5.16 8.57 -12.07
N GLY A 3 -4.25 8.91 -11.15
CA GLY A 3 -3.49 10.16 -11.22
C GLY A 3 -2.56 10.33 -12.44
N ARG A 4 -2.24 9.25 -13.18
CA ARG A 4 -1.49 9.32 -14.45
C ARG A 4 -2.39 9.30 -15.69
N ALA A 5 -3.69 9.05 -15.52
CA ALA A 5 -4.67 8.99 -16.60
C ALA A 5 -5.31 10.36 -16.89
N GLY A 6 -4.85 11.44 -16.25
CA GLY A 6 -5.40 12.79 -16.41
C GLY A 6 -6.64 13.08 -15.56
N SER A 7 -7.01 12.18 -14.64
CA SER A 7 -8.11 12.42 -13.70
C SER A 7 -7.75 13.53 -12.71
N GLU A 8 -8.57 14.57 -12.62
CA GLU A 8 -8.30 15.75 -11.79
C GLU A 8 -8.84 15.63 -10.35
N MET A 9 -9.98 14.95 -10.17
CA MET A 9 -10.59 14.74 -8.85
C MET A 9 -10.25 13.36 -8.29
N VAL A 10 -8.99 13.20 -7.85
CA VAL A 10 -8.46 11.92 -7.37
C VAL A 10 -7.95 12.04 -5.94
N SER A 11 -8.40 11.13 -5.09
CA SER A 11 -7.78 10.86 -3.78
C SER A 11 -7.19 9.46 -3.76
N GLU A 12 -5.91 9.38 -3.40
CA GLU A 12 -5.19 8.13 -3.20
C GLU A 12 -5.34 7.69 -1.74
N LEU A 13 -6.48 7.06 -1.43
CA LEU A 13 -6.88 6.69 -0.07
C LEU A 13 -5.81 5.88 0.70
N HIS A 14 -5.08 5.01 0.02
CA HIS A 14 -4.00 4.20 0.60
C HIS A 14 -2.61 4.71 0.22
N GLY A 15 -2.52 5.96 -0.24
CA GLY A 15 -1.28 6.57 -0.70
C GLY A 15 -0.82 6.07 -2.07
N CYS A 16 0.46 6.29 -2.37
CA CYS A 16 1.07 6.02 -3.66
C CYS A 16 2.48 5.45 -3.51
N GLY A 17 2.72 4.27 -4.12
CA GLY A 17 4.05 3.66 -4.19
C GLY A 17 5.11 4.49 -4.92
N ARG A 18 4.70 5.53 -5.67
CA ARG A 18 5.62 6.44 -6.37
C ARG A 18 6.17 7.56 -5.49
N ARG A 19 5.69 7.71 -4.26
CA ARG A 19 6.16 8.70 -3.31
C ARG A 19 6.82 8.03 -2.12
N VAL A 20 7.80 8.70 -1.54
CA VAL A 20 8.46 8.31 -0.31
C VAL A 20 8.39 9.48 0.65
N LYS A 21 8.00 9.21 1.89
CA LYS A 21 7.84 10.18 2.96
C LYS A 21 8.85 9.94 4.07
N CYS A 22 9.47 11.00 4.57
CA CYS A 22 10.22 10.93 5.81
C CYS A 22 9.27 10.87 7.01
N ILE A 23 9.40 9.84 7.84
CA ILE A 23 8.53 9.71 9.03
C ILE A 23 8.91 10.66 10.18
N LYS A 24 10.06 11.35 10.07
CA LYS A 24 10.52 12.34 11.04
C LYS A 24 10.06 13.76 10.71
N CYS A 25 10.37 14.26 9.50
CA CYS A 25 10.06 15.64 9.11
C CYS A 25 8.90 15.78 8.12
N GLY A 26 8.34 14.67 7.63
CA GLY A 26 7.22 14.68 6.68
C GLY A 26 7.60 15.02 5.24
N ASP A 27 8.88 15.25 4.93
CA ASP A 27 9.33 15.55 3.57
C ASP A 27 8.94 14.44 2.59
N ILE A 28 8.44 14.82 1.42
CA ILE A 28 7.97 13.91 0.38
C ILE A 28 8.87 14.04 -0.85
N THR A 29 9.40 12.90 -1.31
CA THR A 29 10.25 12.80 -2.51
C THR A 29 9.72 11.73 -3.46
N SER A 30 10.11 11.78 -4.72
CA SER A 30 9.76 10.72 -5.68
C SER A 30 10.51 9.43 -5.33
N ARG A 31 9.81 8.28 -5.43
CA ARG A 31 10.44 6.95 -5.32
C ARG A 31 11.43 6.73 -6.45
N GLU A 32 11.14 7.25 -7.64
CA GLU A 32 12.00 7.15 -8.82
C GLU A 32 13.33 7.88 -8.59
N SER A 33 13.30 9.09 -8.01
CA SER A 33 14.54 9.84 -7.71
C SER A 33 15.42 9.18 -6.65
N LEU A 34 14.85 8.30 -5.82
CA LEU A 34 15.61 7.52 -4.84
C LEU A 34 16.26 6.27 -5.44
N GLN A 35 15.82 5.82 -6.63
CA GLN A 35 16.32 4.60 -7.25
C GLN A 35 17.84 4.65 -7.53
N PRO A 36 18.40 5.71 -8.15
CA PRO A 36 19.85 5.77 -8.41
C PRO A 36 20.68 5.82 -7.13
N ILE A 37 20.21 6.52 -6.09
CA ILE A 37 20.88 6.58 -4.79
C ILE A 37 20.91 5.20 -4.14
N MET A 38 19.79 4.47 -4.23
CA MET A 38 19.70 3.11 -3.74
C MET A 38 20.64 2.16 -4.49
N GLU A 39 20.76 2.30 -5.81
CA GLU A 39 21.69 1.51 -6.63
C GLU A 39 23.15 1.79 -6.30
N GLU A 40 23.52 3.06 -6.12
CA GLU A 40 24.88 3.47 -5.75
C GLU A 40 25.29 2.90 -4.38
N LEU A 41 24.40 2.99 -3.39
CA LEU A 41 24.63 2.46 -2.05
C LEU A 41 24.71 0.92 -2.02
N ASN A 42 24.18 0.25 -3.05
CA ASN A 42 23.95 -1.19 -3.09
C ASN A 42 24.45 -1.82 -4.39
N ALA A 43 25.60 -1.38 -4.91
CA ALA A 43 26.11 -1.84 -6.21
C ALA A 43 26.29 -3.37 -6.31
N GLU A 44 26.67 -4.04 -5.22
CA GLU A 44 26.78 -5.51 -5.17
C GLU A 44 25.42 -6.21 -5.21
N TRP A 45 24.39 -5.57 -4.67
CA TRP A 45 23.00 -6.05 -4.70
C TRP A 45 22.41 -6.01 -6.11
N MET A 46 22.84 -5.07 -6.94
CA MET A 46 22.40 -5.00 -8.34
C MET A 46 22.88 -6.18 -9.20
N LYS A 47 23.82 -6.98 -8.68
CA LYS A 47 24.30 -8.20 -9.32
C LYS A 47 23.49 -9.44 -8.91
N VAL A 48 22.60 -9.32 -7.93
CA VAL A 48 21.74 -10.42 -7.46
C VAL A 48 20.60 -10.62 -8.44
N ASN A 49 20.40 -11.87 -8.87
CA ASN A 49 19.29 -12.20 -9.76
C ASN A 49 17.98 -12.24 -8.95
N ILE A 50 17.09 -11.30 -9.20
CA ILE A 50 15.75 -11.29 -8.62
C ILE A 50 14.86 -12.16 -9.52
N ALA A 51 14.54 -13.37 -9.04
CA ALA A 51 13.56 -14.24 -9.66
C ALA A 51 12.26 -14.16 -8.85
N GLY A 52 11.19 -13.61 -9.41
CA GLY A 52 9.90 -13.51 -8.73
C GLY A 52 8.85 -12.76 -9.53
N GLU A 53 7.59 -13.04 -9.26
CA GLU A 53 6.47 -12.23 -9.74
C GLU A 53 6.39 -10.94 -8.92
N ILE A 54 6.06 -9.83 -9.60
CA ILE A 54 5.89 -8.53 -8.94
C ILE A 54 4.46 -8.44 -8.38
N ALA A 55 4.35 -8.26 -7.06
CA ALA A 55 3.09 -8.09 -6.36
C ALA A 55 2.43 -6.74 -6.70
N PRO A 56 1.12 -6.55 -6.42
CA PRO A 56 0.40 -5.33 -6.77
C PRO A 56 0.95 -4.02 -6.16
N ASP A 57 1.63 -4.11 -5.01
CA ASP A 57 2.31 -3.00 -4.33
C ASP A 57 3.77 -2.82 -4.77
N GLY A 58 4.28 -3.71 -5.63
CA GLY A 58 5.64 -3.69 -6.16
C GLY A 58 6.62 -4.57 -5.39
N ASP A 59 6.16 -5.31 -4.38
CA ASP A 59 7.01 -6.26 -3.66
C ASP A 59 7.37 -7.46 -4.55
N VAL A 60 8.56 -8.02 -4.31
CA VAL A 60 9.07 -9.23 -4.95
C VAL A 60 9.61 -10.16 -3.90
N GLU A 61 9.35 -11.45 -4.07
CA GLU A 61 10.01 -12.46 -3.24
C GLU A 61 11.49 -12.54 -3.61
N LEU A 62 12.35 -12.55 -2.59
CA LEU A 62 13.79 -12.75 -2.76
C LEU A 62 14.11 -14.23 -2.53
N ALA A 63 15.04 -14.80 -3.29
CA ALA A 63 15.43 -16.21 -3.15
C ALA A 63 16.00 -16.54 -1.75
N ASP A 64 15.89 -17.82 -1.35
CA ASP A 64 16.32 -18.31 -0.03
C ASP A 64 17.80 -18.01 0.26
N GLY A 65 18.07 -17.58 1.50
CA GLY A 65 19.34 -16.98 1.95
C GLY A 65 19.22 -15.48 2.32
N ALA A 66 18.09 -14.85 2.01
CA ALA A 66 17.77 -13.46 2.39
C ALA A 66 16.74 -13.34 3.55
N HIS A 67 16.17 -14.43 4.06
CA HIS A 67 14.93 -14.38 4.87
C HIS A 67 15.04 -14.66 6.37
N GLU A 68 16.21 -14.98 6.92
CA GLU A 68 16.30 -15.25 8.37
C GLU A 68 16.46 -13.97 9.18
N VAL A 69 15.33 -13.31 9.44
CA VAL A 69 15.17 -12.51 10.66
C VAL A 69 14.47 -13.42 11.67
N PRO A 70 15.02 -13.67 12.87
CA PRO A 70 14.33 -14.47 13.87
C PRO A 70 12.93 -13.88 14.09
N ARG A 71 11.89 -14.67 13.80
CA ARG A 71 10.52 -14.26 14.12
C ARG A 71 10.48 -13.98 15.61
N ARG A 72 10.10 -12.75 15.99
CA ARG A 72 9.66 -12.47 17.35
C ARG A 72 8.60 -13.51 17.66
N ASN A 73 8.86 -14.45 18.57
CA ASN A 73 7.83 -15.36 19.03
C ASN A 73 6.63 -14.48 19.39
N SER A 74 5.52 -14.65 18.66
CA SER A 74 4.26 -13.99 18.90
C SER A 74 3.62 -14.57 20.17
N GLY A 75 4.36 -14.53 21.28
CA GLY A 75 3.79 -14.54 22.60
C GLY A 75 2.92 -13.29 22.76
N ARG A 76 1.79 -13.46 23.44
CA ARG A 76 0.81 -12.41 23.78
C ARG A 76 1.45 -11.04 23.99
N ALA A 77 0.81 -10.01 23.43
CA ALA A 77 1.14 -8.60 23.66
C ALA A 77 1.42 -8.36 25.16
N GLY A 78 2.67 -8.05 25.52
CA GLY A 78 3.06 -7.77 26.90
C GLY A 78 4.52 -8.09 27.29
N GLN A 79 5.27 -8.89 26.53
CA GLN A 79 6.67 -9.16 26.84
C GLN A 79 7.60 -8.65 25.73
N ALA A 80 8.16 -7.46 25.92
CA ALA A 80 9.32 -7.02 25.18
C ALA A 80 10.55 -7.80 25.70
N GLY A 81 10.89 -8.90 25.05
CA GLY A 81 12.13 -9.64 25.35
C GLY A 81 13.35 -8.74 25.12
N VAL A 82 14.24 -8.70 26.12
CA VAL A 82 15.52 -7.99 26.06
C VAL A 82 16.47 -8.78 25.14
N TRP A 83 17.08 -8.10 24.18
CA TRP A 83 18.13 -8.68 23.32
C TRP A 83 19.27 -9.22 24.17
N LYS A 84 19.62 -10.50 24.01
CA LYS A 84 20.83 -11.06 24.62
C LYS A 84 21.94 -11.10 23.58
N LYS A 85 23.17 -10.82 24.03
CA LYS A 85 24.38 -10.78 23.19
C LYS A 85 24.70 -12.12 22.51
N GLU A 86 24.16 -13.20 23.05
CA GLU A 86 24.26 -14.59 22.59
C GLU A 86 23.28 -14.93 21.44
N ASP A 87 22.28 -14.08 21.18
CA ASP A 87 21.39 -14.18 20.00
C ASP A 87 22.00 -13.52 18.74
N ALA A 88 23.24 -13.03 18.84
CA ALA A 88 23.95 -12.36 17.75
C ALA A 88 24.47 -13.38 16.72
N PHE A 89 24.15 -13.15 15.45
CA PHE A 89 24.53 -13.98 14.32
C PHE A 89 26.07 -14.13 14.20
N THR A 90 26.56 -15.38 14.03
CA THR A 90 28.01 -15.71 13.98
C THR A 90 28.52 -16.11 12.58
N GLY A 91 27.75 -15.88 11.51
CA GLY A 91 28.18 -16.03 10.11
C GLY A 91 28.40 -14.69 9.37
N PRO A 92 28.88 -14.69 8.10
CA PRO A 92 28.81 -13.49 7.26
C PRO A 92 27.34 -13.10 7.07
N PRO A 93 26.95 -11.84 7.31
CA PRO A 93 25.55 -11.45 7.40
C PRO A 93 24.78 -11.86 6.13
N PRO A 94 23.56 -12.44 6.22
CA PRO A 94 22.72 -12.68 5.05
C PRO A 94 22.63 -11.40 4.22
N ILE A 95 22.63 -11.53 2.89
CA ILE A 95 22.76 -10.41 1.94
C ILE A 95 21.75 -9.26 2.24
N ARG A 96 20.60 -9.56 2.86
CA ARG A 96 19.60 -8.58 3.34
C ARG A 96 20.09 -7.63 4.43
N LEU A 97 21.04 -8.03 5.27
CA LEU A 97 21.63 -7.20 6.30
C LEU A 97 22.73 -6.25 5.77
N SER A 98 23.22 -6.45 4.54
CA SER A 98 24.13 -5.50 3.88
C SER A 98 23.41 -4.48 3.00
N PHE A 99 22.08 -4.59 2.83
CA PHE A 99 21.31 -3.60 2.08
C PHE A 99 21.22 -2.29 2.86
N VAL A 100 21.74 -1.23 2.27
CA VAL A 100 21.78 0.10 2.85
C VAL A 100 20.58 0.91 2.35
N LEU A 101 19.70 1.28 3.28
CA LEU A 101 18.58 2.16 2.99
C LEU A 101 19.04 3.63 2.96
N PRO A 102 18.65 4.42 1.94
CA PRO A 102 18.93 5.84 1.94
C PRO A 102 18.17 6.55 3.07
N THR A 103 18.76 7.62 3.60
CA THR A 103 18.14 8.48 4.61
C THR A 103 17.57 9.75 3.98
N CYS A 104 16.68 10.43 4.71
CA CYS A 104 16.09 11.69 4.28
C CYS A 104 17.17 12.76 4.07
N GLN A 105 17.24 13.31 2.86
CA GLN A 105 18.23 14.34 2.48
C GLN A 105 18.06 15.67 3.24
N LYS A 106 16.89 15.90 3.87
CA LYS A 106 16.65 17.09 4.69
C LYS A 106 17.02 16.94 6.18
N CYS A 107 16.85 15.75 6.76
CA CYS A 107 16.95 15.60 8.22
C CYS A 107 17.63 14.30 8.73
N GLY A 108 18.10 13.45 7.81
CA GLY A 108 18.69 12.14 8.10
C GLY A 108 17.71 11.10 8.64
N GLY A 109 16.41 11.41 8.70
CA GLY A 109 15.37 10.52 9.21
C GLY A 109 15.06 9.34 8.29
N ILE A 110 14.33 8.36 8.84
CA ILE A 110 13.89 7.17 8.12
C ILE A 110 12.89 7.56 7.02
N LEU A 111 13.08 6.97 5.85
CA LEU A 111 12.20 7.08 4.69
C LEU A 111 11.26 5.87 4.65
N LYS A 112 9.99 6.12 4.35
CA LYS A 112 8.94 5.10 4.21
C LYS A 112 8.19 5.38 2.92
N THR A 113 7.87 4.37 2.13
CA THR A 113 6.96 4.53 0.99
C THR A 113 5.65 5.16 1.47
N ASP A 114 5.14 6.14 0.73
CA ASP A 114 3.93 6.89 1.07
C ASP A 114 2.68 6.05 0.78
N VAL A 115 2.59 4.87 1.38
CA VAL A 115 1.47 3.94 1.32
C VAL A 115 0.95 3.66 2.72
N VAL A 116 -0.33 3.37 2.86
CA VAL A 116 -0.93 2.96 4.13
C VAL A 116 -0.75 1.44 4.27
N PHE A 117 0.06 0.99 5.22
CA PHE A 117 0.22 -0.44 5.48
C PHE A 117 -0.96 -1.00 6.29
N PHE A 118 -1.07 -2.32 6.34
CA PHE A 118 -2.00 -2.96 7.26
C PHE A 118 -1.64 -2.58 8.70
N GLY A 119 -2.63 -2.06 9.43
CA GLY A 119 -2.46 -1.54 10.79
C GLY A 119 -2.16 -0.03 10.88
N ASP A 120 -1.82 0.62 9.76
CA ASP A 120 -1.70 2.08 9.70
C ASP A 120 -3.07 2.75 9.65
N ASN A 121 -3.09 4.03 10.03
CA ASN A 121 -4.24 4.89 9.83
C ASN A 121 -4.15 5.61 8.48
N ILE A 122 -5.30 5.72 7.81
CA ILE A 122 -5.44 6.62 6.66
C ILE A 122 -5.34 8.07 7.16
N PRO A 123 -4.56 8.94 6.49
CA PRO A 123 -4.52 10.35 6.82
C PRO A 123 -5.93 10.95 6.89
N ARG A 124 -6.21 11.68 7.98
CA ARG A 124 -7.56 12.17 8.27
C ARG A 124 -8.09 13.09 7.18
N ASP A 125 -7.26 14.02 6.73
CA ASP A 125 -7.53 14.94 5.62
C ASP A 125 -7.92 14.21 4.33
N VAL A 126 -7.22 13.12 4.00
CA VAL A 126 -7.52 12.28 2.82
C VAL A 126 -8.87 11.58 2.98
N TYR A 127 -9.17 11.06 4.17
CA TYR A 127 -10.44 10.41 4.45
C TYR A 127 -11.61 11.38 4.43
N ASP A 128 -11.47 12.50 5.14
CA ASP A 128 -12.51 13.52 5.28
C ASP A 128 -12.87 14.08 3.89
N TRP A 129 -11.87 14.34 3.04
CA TRP A 129 -12.12 14.74 1.64
C TRP A 129 -12.97 13.72 0.86
N CYS A 130 -12.67 12.42 0.99
CA CYS A 130 -13.48 11.38 0.34
C CYS A 130 -14.90 11.29 0.93
N ALA A 131 -15.04 11.48 2.24
CA ALA A 131 -16.32 11.46 2.93
C ALA A 131 -17.20 12.65 2.49
N ASP A 132 -16.63 13.85 2.43
CA ASP A 132 -17.30 15.06 1.95
C ASP A 132 -17.79 14.88 0.51
N LYS A 133 -16.95 14.31 -0.37
CA LYS A 133 -17.38 14.01 -1.73
C LYS A 133 -18.50 12.97 -1.79
N LEU A 134 -18.50 11.99 -0.90
CA LEU A 134 -19.61 11.05 -0.80
C LEU A 134 -20.92 11.72 -0.33
N GLU A 135 -20.86 12.78 0.49
CA GLU A 135 -22.04 13.59 0.84
C GLU A 135 -22.61 14.33 -0.37
N GLU A 136 -21.76 14.80 -1.28
CA GLU A 136 -22.16 15.53 -2.48
C GLU A 136 -22.69 14.61 -3.60
N CYS A 137 -22.36 13.31 -3.57
CA CYS A 137 -22.74 12.36 -4.62
C CYS A 137 -24.16 11.81 -4.46
N THR A 138 -24.82 11.58 -5.59
CA THR A 138 -26.15 10.94 -5.67
C THR A 138 -26.08 9.42 -5.88
N GLY A 139 -24.88 8.83 -5.92
CA GLY A 139 -24.66 7.41 -6.13
C GLY A 139 -23.17 7.04 -6.02
N LEU A 140 -22.89 5.76 -5.85
CA LEU A 140 -21.53 5.23 -5.74
C LEU A 140 -21.29 4.14 -6.80
N LEU A 141 -20.27 4.31 -7.63
CA LEU A 141 -19.80 3.28 -8.56
C LEU A 141 -18.47 2.70 -8.06
N VAL A 142 -18.45 1.39 -7.81
CA VAL A 142 -17.26 0.66 -7.36
C VAL A 142 -16.73 -0.20 -8.52
N LEU A 143 -15.50 0.10 -8.95
CA LEU A 143 -14.84 -0.57 -10.06
C LEU A 143 -13.68 -1.44 -9.55
N GLY A 144 -13.73 -2.74 -9.82
CA GLY A 144 -12.59 -3.64 -9.62
C GLY A 144 -12.13 -3.81 -8.18
N SER A 145 -13.03 -3.65 -7.21
CA SER A 145 -12.72 -3.84 -5.79
C SER A 145 -13.60 -4.91 -5.17
N SER A 146 -12.98 -5.84 -4.44
CA SER A 146 -13.71 -6.79 -3.59
C SER A 146 -14.30 -6.14 -2.35
N LEU A 147 -13.89 -4.92 -1.98
CA LEU A 147 -14.26 -4.22 -0.74
C LEU A 147 -14.10 -5.08 0.53
N THR A 148 -13.17 -6.03 0.55
CA THR A 148 -12.91 -6.84 1.74
C THR A 148 -12.32 -5.99 2.87
N VAL A 149 -11.47 -5.02 2.53
CA VAL A 149 -10.83 -4.11 3.47
C VAL A 149 -11.78 -3.00 3.91
N MET A 150 -11.85 -2.80 5.23
CA MET A 150 -12.79 -1.86 5.86
C MET A 150 -12.63 -0.41 5.39
N SER A 151 -11.40 0.01 5.06
CA SER A 151 -11.12 1.37 4.61
C SER A 151 -11.86 1.76 3.32
N GLY A 152 -12.10 0.82 2.41
CA GLY A 152 -12.93 1.02 1.23
C GLY A 152 -14.41 0.70 1.48
N TYR A 153 -14.70 -0.40 2.19
CA TYR A 153 -16.06 -0.87 2.47
C TYR A 153 -16.97 0.20 3.11
N ARG A 154 -16.43 1.06 3.97
CA ARG A 154 -17.19 2.13 4.65
C ARG A 154 -17.87 3.10 3.70
N PHE A 155 -17.31 3.35 2.52
CA PHE A 155 -17.94 4.24 1.55
C PHE A 155 -19.20 3.60 0.96
N ALA A 156 -19.16 2.30 0.64
CA ALA A 156 -20.35 1.57 0.19
C ALA A 156 -21.39 1.43 1.31
N TRP A 157 -20.95 1.14 2.54
CA TRP A 157 -21.84 1.10 3.70
C TRP A 157 -22.51 2.46 3.96
N SER A 158 -21.75 3.56 3.88
CA SER A 158 -22.28 4.91 4.07
C SER A 158 -23.21 5.34 2.95
N ALA A 159 -22.93 5.01 1.70
CA ALA A 159 -23.81 5.31 0.56
C ALA A 159 -25.16 4.59 0.73
N ASN A 160 -25.13 3.28 0.99
CA ASN A 160 -26.31 2.47 1.23
C ASN A 160 -27.13 2.97 2.44
N GLY A 161 -26.47 3.35 3.54
CA GLY A 161 -27.14 3.90 4.73
C GLY A 161 -27.91 5.20 4.48
N LYS A 162 -27.52 5.97 3.44
CA LYS A 162 -28.23 7.18 3.00
C LYS A 162 -29.32 6.91 1.96
N GLY A 163 -29.43 5.66 1.48
CA GLY A 163 -30.30 5.31 0.36
C GLY A 163 -29.75 5.76 -1.00
N ASN A 164 -28.46 6.10 -1.10
CA ASN A 164 -27.84 6.37 -2.39
C ASN A 164 -27.59 5.05 -3.13
N PRO A 165 -27.91 4.96 -4.43
CA PRO A 165 -27.69 3.76 -5.20
C PRO A 165 -26.21 3.39 -5.29
N VAL A 166 -25.91 2.09 -5.16
CA VAL A 166 -24.56 1.53 -5.22
C VAL A 166 -24.45 0.55 -6.39
N PHE A 167 -23.50 0.83 -7.28
CA PHE A 167 -23.24 0.09 -8.49
C PHE A 167 -21.88 -0.62 -8.43
N PHE A 168 -21.80 -1.84 -8.95
CA PHE A 168 -20.56 -2.60 -8.99
C PHE A 168 -20.20 -3.07 -10.39
N VAL A 169 -18.93 -2.95 -10.74
CA VAL A 169 -18.30 -3.65 -11.86
C VAL A 169 -17.10 -4.42 -11.33
N ASN A 170 -17.23 -5.73 -11.18
CA ASN A 170 -16.18 -6.58 -10.64
C ASN A 170 -16.37 -8.02 -11.13
N LEU A 171 -15.28 -8.76 -11.38
CA LEU A 171 -15.37 -10.15 -11.84
C LEU A 171 -16.00 -11.08 -10.78
N GLY A 172 -15.66 -10.86 -9.51
CA GLY A 172 -16.19 -11.62 -8.38
C GLY A 172 -17.13 -10.78 -7.51
N PRO A 173 -17.87 -11.42 -6.58
CA PRO A 173 -18.76 -10.70 -5.68
C PRO A 173 -17.96 -9.82 -4.71
N PRO A 174 -18.33 -8.55 -4.50
CA PRO A 174 -17.75 -7.72 -3.45
C PRO A 174 -18.29 -8.12 -2.08
N ARG A 175 -17.61 -7.77 -0.98
CA ARG A 175 -18.13 -7.91 0.38
C ARG A 175 -19.46 -7.16 0.58
N ALA A 176 -19.65 -6.06 -0.14
CA ALA A 176 -20.84 -5.22 -0.12
C ALA A 176 -21.93 -5.67 -1.10
N ASP A 177 -21.93 -6.94 -1.51
CA ASP A 177 -22.85 -7.48 -2.52
C ASP A 177 -24.33 -7.21 -2.20
N SER A 178 -24.70 -7.20 -0.92
CA SER A 178 -26.07 -6.94 -0.46
C SER A 178 -26.51 -5.47 -0.55
N PHE A 179 -25.61 -4.54 -0.87
CA PHE A 179 -25.91 -3.10 -1.01
C PHE A 179 -26.18 -2.69 -2.46
N ALA A 180 -26.03 -3.61 -3.40
CA ALA A 180 -26.01 -3.27 -4.81
C ALA A 180 -27.40 -3.12 -5.42
N ASP A 181 -27.62 -1.98 -6.08
CA ASP A 181 -28.77 -1.76 -6.96
C ASP A 181 -28.55 -2.42 -8.33
N MET A 182 -27.30 -2.45 -8.81
CA MET A 182 -26.92 -3.17 -10.02
C MET A 182 -25.46 -3.63 -9.97
N LYS A 183 -25.20 -4.80 -10.58
CA LYS A 183 -23.88 -5.42 -10.65
C LYS A 183 -23.60 -5.88 -12.08
N ILE A 184 -22.37 -5.66 -12.52
CA ILE A 184 -21.86 -6.18 -13.79
C ILE A 184 -20.65 -7.06 -13.49
N SER A 185 -20.79 -8.35 -13.78
CA SER A 185 -19.73 -9.35 -13.65
C SER A 185 -18.91 -9.43 -14.93
N ALA A 186 -17.99 -8.49 -15.13
CA ALA A 186 -17.13 -8.41 -16.30
C ALA A 186 -15.81 -7.69 -15.99
N PRO A 187 -14.77 -7.81 -16.85
CA PRO A 187 -13.58 -6.98 -16.75
C PRO A 187 -13.92 -5.50 -16.81
N VAL A 188 -13.43 -4.70 -15.85
CA VAL A 188 -13.71 -3.25 -15.76
C VAL A 188 -13.38 -2.52 -17.06
N THR A 189 -12.29 -2.91 -17.72
CA THR A 189 -11.83 -2.33 -18.98
C THR A 189 -12.83 -2.50 -20.12
N GLU A 190 -13.59 -3.59 -20.15
CA GLU A 190 -14.61 -3.84 -21.19
C GLU A 190 -15.90 -3.07 -20.97
N VAL A 191 -16.16 -2.68 -19.72
CA VAL A 191 -17.38 -1.97 -19.31
C VAL A 191 -17.18 -0.47 -19.41
N VAL A 192 -16.11 0.06 -18.82
CA VAL A 192 -15.86 1.51 -18.74
C VAL A 192 -15.64 2.13 -20.13
N THR A 193 -15.13 1.36 -21.10
CA THR A 193 -14.97 1.83 -22.49
C THR A 193 -16.29 1.96 -23.26
N LYS A 194 -17.40 1.49 -22.69
CA LYS A 194 -18.75 1.49 -23.30
C LYS A 194 -19.76 2.34 -22.51
N MET A 195 -19.33 2.95 -21.41
CA MET A 195 -20.11 3.90 -20.60
C MET A 195 -20.00 5.31 -21.19
#